data_AF-A0A8A8HAQ4-F1
#
_entry.id   AF-A0A8A8HAQ4-F1
#
_cell.length_a   1.000
_cell.length_b   1.000
_cell.length_c   1.000
_cell.angle_alpha   90.00
_cell.angle_beta   90.00
_cell.angle_gamma   90.00
#
_symmetry.space_group_name_H-M   'P 1'
#
loop_
_entity.id
_entity.type
_entity.pdbx_description
1 polymer ?
#
loop_
_entity_poly.entity_id
_entity_poly.type
_entity_poly.pdbx_seq_one_letter_code
_entity_poly.pdbx_strand_id
1 'polypeptide(L)'
;YVAYPLDLFEEGSVTNMFTSIVGNVFGFKALRALRLEDLRIPPSYSKTFQGPPHGIQVERDKLNKYGRPLLGCTIKPKLGLSAKNYGRAVYECLRGGLDFTKDDENVNSQPFMRWRDRFLFCAEA
;
A
#
# COMPACT_ATOMS: atom_id res chain seq x y z
N TYR A 1 1.49 -17.68 -23.90
CA TYR A 1 2.32 -17.77 -22.68
C TYR A 1 3.77 -17.57 -23.07
N VAL A 2 4.53 -16.84 -22.26
CA VAL A 2 5.95 -16.52 -22.51
C VAL A 2 6.75 -16.96 -21.29
N ALA A 3 7.93 -17.54 -21.51
CA ALA A 3 8.84 -17.95 -20.43
C ALA A 3 10.15 -17.16 -20.55
N TYR A 4 10.63 -16.66 -19.41
CA TYR A 4 11.88 -15.90 -19.31
C TYR A 4 12.86 -16.70 -18.43
N PRO A 5 14.13 -16.87 -18.87
CA PRO A 5 15.19 -17.39 -18.00
C PRO A 5 15.34 -16.55 -16.73
N LEU A 6 15.63 -17.20 -15.60
CA LEU A 6 15.76 -16.55 -14.30
C LEU A 6 16.85 -15.46 -14.29
N ASP A 7 17.95 -15.71 -14.99
CA ASP A 7 19.14 -14.84 -15.04
C ASP A 7 18.88 -13.47 -15.69
N LEU A 8 17.70 -13.26 -16.30
CA LEU A 8 17.31 -11.96 -16.84
C LEU A 8 16.88 -10.96 -15.77
N PHE A 9 16.68 -11.41 -14.53
CA PHE A 9 16.07 -10.60 -13.49
C PHE A 9 17.05 -10.30 -12.36
N GLU A 10 17.16 -9.02 -12.02
CA GLU A 10 17.87 -8.58 -10.82
C GLU A 10 17.15 -9.08 -9.56
N GLU A 11 17.91 -9.70 -8.67
CA GLU A 11 17.44 -10.19 -7.37
C GLU A 11 16.83 -9.05 -6.53
N GLY A 12 15.67 -9.29 -5.92
CA GLY A 12 15.03 -8.32 -5.03
C GLY A 12 14.43 -7.08 -5.73
N SER A 13 14.37 -7.02 -7.06
CA SER A 13 13.96 -5.83 -7.81
C SER A 13 12.68 -6.03 -8.64
N VAL A 14 11.51 -5.69 -8.05
CA VAL A 14 10.23 -5.64 -8.80
C VAL A 14 10.33 -4.65 -9.98
N THR A 15 11.06 -3.56 -9.76
CA THR A 15 11.32 -2.53 -10.78
C THR A 15 12.02 -3.12 -12.00
N ASN A 16 13.08 -3.91 -11.81
CA ASN A 16 13.77 -4.58 -12.91
C ASN A 16 12.84 -5.57 -13.62
N MET A 17 12.12 -6.42 -12.88
CA MET A 17 11.17 -7.37 -13.48
C MET A 17 10.12 -6.68 -14.36
N PHE A 18 9.52 -5.58 -13.89
CA PHE A 18 8.54 -4.82 -14.67
C PHE A 18 9.18 -4.12 -15.88
N THR A 19 10.39 -3.59 -15.71
CA THR A 19 11.15 -2.99 -16.81
C THR A 19 11.36 -4.01 -17.94
N SER A 20 11.73 -5.25 -17.58
CA SER A 20 11.99 -6.34 -18.52
C SER A 20 10.72 -6.88 -19.19
N ILE A 21 9.62 -7.06 -18.45
CA ILE A 21 8.42 -7.73 -18.97
C ILE A 21 7.46 -6.75 -19.67
N VAL A 22 7.24 -5.58 -19.07
CA VAL A 22 6.19 -4.64 -19.51
C VAL A 22 6.72 -3.30 -20.03
N GLY A 23 8.03 -3.07 -20.00
CA GLY A 23 8.62 -1.77 -20.32
C GLY A 23 8.29 -1.25 -21.73
N ASN A 24 8.47 -2.08 -22.76
CA ASN A 24 8.33 -1.64 -24.16
C ASN A 24 7.21 -2.35 -24.94
N VAL A 25 6.88 -3.59 -24.57
CA VAL A 25 6.06 -4.48 -25.41
C VAL A 25 4.63 -3.99 -25.64
N PHE A 26 4.10 -3.16 -24.74
CA PHE A 26 2.76 -2.57 -24.86
C PHE A 26 2.68 -1.47 -25.94
N GLY A 27 3.81 -0.91 -26.37
CA GLY A 27 3.89 0.13 -27.39
C GLY A 27 4.13 -0.39 -28.82
N PHE A 28 4.18 -1.71 -29.04
CA PHE A 28 4.44 -2.24 -30.37
C PHE A 28 3.30 -1.94 -31.34
N LYS A 29 3.62 -1.25 -32.45
CA LYS A 29 2.67 -0.89 -33.52
C LYS A 29 1.93 -2.10 -34.12
N ALA A 30 2.53 -3.29 -34.02
CA ALA A 30 1.93 -4.53 -34.51
C ALA A 30 0.82 -5.08 -33.59
N LEU A 31 0.70 -4.58 -32.36
CA LEU A 31 -0.31 -4.99 -31.39
C LEU A 31 -1.40 -3.92 -31.30
N ARG A 32 -2.66 -4.33 -31.44
CA ARG A 32 -3.82 -3.43 -31.23
C ARG A 32 -4.07 -3.17 -29.75
N ALA A 33 -3.85 -4.18 -28.92
CA ALA A 33 -3.97 -4.13 -27.47
C ALA A 33 -3.13 -5.26 -26.86
N LEU A 34 -2.66 -5.03 -25.65
CA LEU A 34 -1.97 -6.04 -24.84
C LEU A 34 -2.37 -5.84 -23.39
N ARG A 35 -2.52 -6.95 -22.66
CA ARG A 35 -2.73 -6.97 -21.21
C ARG A 35 -1.91 -8.11 -20.61
N LEU A 36 -1.13 -7.80 -19.60
CA LEU A 36 -0.49 -8.82 -18.76
C LEU A 36 -1.52 -9.28 -17.74
N GLU A 37 -1.97 -10.53 -17.85
CA GLU A 37 -3.02 -11.07 -16.98
C GLU A 37 -2.46 -11.71 -15.70
N ASP A 38 -1.32 -12.39 -15.78
CA ASP A 38 -0.72 -13.09 -14.64
C ASP A 38 0.80 -13.29 -14.82
N LEU A 39 1.51 -13.50 -13.72
CA LEU A 39 2.93 -13.82 -13.66
C LEU A 39 3.17 -15.00 -12.71
N ARG A 40 3.74 -16.09 -13.25
CA ARG A 40 4.30 -17.14 -12.40
C ARG A 40 5.66 -16.69 -11.86
N ILE A 41 5.73 -16.37 -10.57
CA ILE A 41 7.00 -16.04 -9.90
C ILE A 41 7.60 -17.32 -9.29
N PRO A 42 8.80 -17.77 -9.73
CA PRO A 42 9.40 -18.98 -9.20
C PRO A 42 9.94 -18.76 -7.77
N PRO A 43 9.94 -19.80 -6.91
CA PRO A 43 10.49 -19.70 -5.55
C PRO A 43 11.95 -19.23 -5.48
N SER A 44 12.76 -19.53 -6.50
CA SER A 44 14.15 -19.05 -6.58
C SER A 44 14.24 -17.54 -6.68
N TYR A 45 13.33 -16.89 -7.42
CA TYR A 45 13.28 -15.44 -7.52
C TYR A 45 12.60 -14.81 -6.30
N SER A 46 11.45 -15.35 -5.87
CA SER A 46 10.69 -14.76 -4.76
C SER A 46 11.45 -14.74 -3.44
N LYS A 47 12.35 -15.71 -3.21
CA LYS A 47 13.21 -15.77 -2.02
C LYS A 47 14.27 -14.67 -1.94
N THR A 48 14.50 -13.94 -3.03
CA THR A 48 15.42 -12.79 -3.04
C THR A 48 14.81 -11.51 -2.48
N PHE A 49 13.50 -11.53 -2.21
CA PHE A 49 12.76 -10.39 -1.67
C PHE A 49 12.55 -10.56 -0.16
N GLN A 50 12.54 -9.45 0.57
CA GLN A 50 12.11 -9.44 1.97
C GLN A 50 10.65 -9.89 2.12
N GLY A 51 9.79 -9.50 1.17
CA GLY A 51 8.35 -9.73 1.25
C GLY A 51 7.66 -8.80 2.27
N PRO A 52 6.49 -9.20 2.81
CA PRO A 52 5.78 -8.41 3.82
C PRO A 52 6.64 -8.17 5.07
N PRO A 53 6.74 -6.93 5.60
CA PRO A 53 7.54 -6.65 6.80
C PRO A 53 7.12 -7.43 8.07
N HIS A 54 5.85 -7.86 8.14
CA HIS A 54 5.31 -8.62 9.28
C HIS A 54 4.42 -9.76 8.80
N GLY A 55 3.48 -9.50 7.89
CA GLY A 55 2.49 -10.47 7.44
C GLY A 55 1.28 -10.59 8.38
N ILE A 56 0.28 -11.36 7.96
CA ILE A 56 -1.05 -11.41 8.58
C ILE A 56 -0.98 -11.90 10.04
N GLN A 57 -0.24 -12.97 10.30
CA GLN A 57 -0.14 -13.58 11.63
C GLN A 57 0.52 -12.61 12.61
N VAL A 58 1.69 -12.08 12.25
CA VAL A 58 2.44 -11.15 13.11
C VAL A 58 1.68 -9.85 13.35
N GLU A 59 0.95 -9.33 12.36
CA GLU A 59 0.10 -8.14 12.54
C GLU A 59 -1.03 -8.41 13.55
N ARG A 60 -1.69 -9.56 13.46
CA ARG A 60 -2.73 -9.96 14.43
C ARG A 60 -2.19 -10.11 15.85
N ASP A 61 -1.01 -10.71 15.97
CA ASP A 61 -0.34 -10.92 17.25
C ASP A 61 0.04 -9.58 17.89
N LYS A 62 0.65 -8.67 17.12
CA LYS A 62 1.03 -7.33 17.58
C LYS A 62 -0.16 -6.49 18.05
N LEU A 63 -1.32 -6.66 17.41
CA LEU A 63 -2.53 -5.90 17.72
C LEU A 63 -3.45 -6.60 18.73
N ASN A 64 -3.17 -7.87 19.06
CA ASN A 64 -4.02 -8.73 19.88
C ASN A 64 -5.47 -8.81 19.37
N LYS A 65 -5.66 -9.03 18.06
CA LYS A 65 -6.99 -9.06 17.39
C LYS A 65 -7.19 -10.33 16.56
N TYR A 66 -8.11 -11.18 17.00
CA TYR A 66 -8.39 -12.50 16.40
C TYR A 66 -9.87 -12.72 16.13
N GLY A 67 -10.19 -13.74 15.33
CA GLY A 67 -11.55 -14.22 15.14
C GLY A 67 -12.48 -13.31 14.32
N ARG A 68 -12.00 -12.15 13.87
CA ARG A 68 -12.76 -11.22 13.01
C ARG A 68 -11.88 -10.46 12.01
N PRO A 69 -12.49 -9.91 10.93
CA PRO A 69 -11.87 -8.88 10.11
C PRO A 69 -11.52 -7.63 10.93
N LEU A 70 -10.50 -6.90 10.48
CA LEU A 70 -10.18 -5.57 11.02
C LEU A 70 -11.05 -4.52 10.32
N LEU A 71 -11.50 -3.52 11.06
CA LEU A 71 -12.34 -2.44 10.56
C LEU A 71 -11.53 -1.14 10.47
N GLY A 72 -11.63 -0.43 9.35
CA GLY A 72 -10.95 0.85 9.19
C GLY A 72 -11.74 1.84 8.37
N CYS A 73 -11.44 3.13 8.52
CA CYS A 73 -12.05 4.20 7.70
C CYS A 73 -11.02 5.20 7.17
N THR A 74 -11.29 5.76 6.00
CA THR A 74 -10.55 6.95 5.52
C THR A 74 -11.25 8.19 6.02
N ILE A 75 -10.53 9.13 6.64
CA ILE A 75 -11.14 10.38 7.11
C ILE A 75 -11.63 11.22 5.92
N LYS A 76 -12.80 11.85 6.09
CA LYS A 76 -13.43 12.72 5.10
C LYS A 76 -13.76 14.10 5.72
N PRO A 77 -13.84 15.18 4.92
CA PRO A 77 -13.60 15.26 3.48
C PRO A 77 -12.15 14.94 3.12
N LYS A 78 -11.92 14.56 1.85
CA LYS A 78 -10.63 14.08 1.34
C LYS A 78 -9.47 15.05 1.68
N LEU A 79 -9.69 16.35 1.44
CA LEU A 79 -8.76 17.43 1.74
C LEU A 79 -9.52 18.58 2.43
N GLY A 80 -8.78 19.50 3.05
CA GLY A 80 -9.32 20.76 3.59
C GLY A 80 -9.62 20.77 5.10
N LEU A 81 -9.49 19.64 5.79
CA LEU A 81 -9.49 19.65 7.25
C LEU A 81 -8.18 20.22 7.79
N SER A 82 -8.26 20.98 8.88
CA SER A 82 -7.09 21.30 9.69
C SER A 82 -6.59 20.06 10.44
N ALA A 83 -5.31 20.03 10.81
CA ALA A 83 -4.72 18.91 11.56
C ALA A 83 -5.51 18.55 12.84
N LYS A 84 -5.96 19.56 13.59
CA LYS A 84 -6.75 19.36 14.81
C LYS A 84 -8.12 18.74 14.53
N ASN A 85 -8.84 19.21 13.51
CA ASN A 85 -10.13 18.63 13.15
C ASN A 85 -9.97 17.21 12.56
N TYR A 86 -8.84 16.95 11.90
CA TYR A 86 -8.48 15.61 11.45
C TYR A 86 -8.30 14.66 12.63
N GLY A 87 -7.49 15.03 13.64
CA GLY A 87 -7.33 14.24 14.87
C GLY A 87 -8.65 14.02 15.63
N ARG A 88 -9.52 15.03 15.70
CA ARG A 88 -10.87 14.85 16.29
C ARG A 88 -11.66 13.78 15.55
N ALA A 89 -11.65 13.77 14.22
CA ALA A 89 -12.36 12.75 13.45
C ALA A 89 -11.77 11.35 13.68
N VAL A 90 -10.44 11.25 13.78
CA VAL A 90 -9.74 10.00 14.13
C VAL A 90 -10.23 9.44 15.46
N TYR A 91 -10.23 10.27 16.52
CA TYR A 91 -10.66 9.88 17.86
C TYR A 91 -12.10 9.33 17.86
N GLU A 92 -13.03 10.06 17.23
CA GLU A 92 -14.45 9.67 17.16
C GLU A 92 -14.66 8.33 16.44
N CYS A 93 -13.87 8.08 15.39
CA CYS A 93 -13.93 6.83 14.65
C CYS A 93 -13.35 5.64 15.45
N LEU A 94 -12.19 5.82 16.10
CA LEU A 94 -11.55 4.76 16.87
C LEU A 94 -12.35 4.41 18.12
N ARG A 95 -12.83 5.40 18.89
CA ARG A 95 -13.70 5.15 20.05
C ARG A 95 -15.02 4.48 19.66
N GLY A 96 -15.46 4.65 18.41
CA GLY A 96 -16.65 4.03 17.84
C GLY A 96 -16.49 2.54 17.51
N GLY A 97 -15.29 1.97 17.68
CA GLY A 97 -15.04 0.54 17.50
C GLY A 97 -14.28 0.17 16.22
N LEU A 98 -13.78 1.15 15.46
CA LEU A 98 -12.84 0.86 14.37
C LEU A 98 -11.46 0.51 14.93
N ASP A 99 -10.75 -0.39 14.24
CA ASP A 99 -9.39 -0.75 14.60
C ASP A 99 -8.38 0.28 14.07
N PHE A 100 -8.71 0.92 12.94
CA PHE A 100 -7.85 1.91 12.30
C PHE A 100 -8.63 3.07 11.69
N THR A 101 -7.93 4.17 11.53
CA THR A 101 -8.26 5.21 10.55
C THR A 101 -7.08 5.40 9.62
N LYS A 102 -7.30 5.94 8.42
CA LYS A 102 -6.22 6.23 7.47
C LYS A 102 -6.32 7.63 6.87
N ASP A 103 -5.13 8.17 6.60
CA ASP A 103 -4.92 9.22 5.61
C ASP A 103 -5.52 8.80 4.27
N ASP A 104 -6.15 9.76 3.60
CA ASP A 104 -6.53 9.59 2.19
C ASP A 104 -5.26 9.61 1.32
N GLU A 105 -5.24 8.93 0.17
CA GLU A 105 -4.01 8.74 -0.62
C GLU A 105 -3.40 10.04 -1.15
N ASN A 106 -4.16 11.13 -1.15
CA ASN A 106 -3.66 12.46 -1.52
C ASN A 106 -3.39 13.38 -0.31
N VAL A 107 -3.55 12.91 0.92
CA VAL A 107 -3.17 13.64 2.15
C VAL A 107 -1.69 13.39 2.42
N ASN A 108 -0.86 14.37 2.05
CA ASN A 108 0.59 14.32 2.22
C ASN A 108 0.99 15.42 3.21
N SER A 109 1.34 16.59 2.68
CA SER A 109 1.65 17.79 3.47
C SER A 109 1.21 19.04 2.69
N GLN A 110 -0.05 19.43 2.87
CA GLN A 110 -0.64 20.57 2.19
C GLN A 110 -0.64 21.82 3.09
N PRO A 111 -0.82 23.03 2.53
CA PRO A 111 -0.84 24.27 3.31
C PRO A 111 -1.86 24.28 4.46
N PHE A 112 -3.03 23.66 4.28
CA PHE A 112 -4.08 23.60 5.31
C PHE A 112 -3.83 22.53 6.40
N MET A 113 -2.87 21.62 6.18
CA MET A 113 -2.55 20.53 7.10
C MET A 113 -1.14 19.99 6.82
N ARG A 114 -0.14 20.53 7.53
CA ARG A 114 1.23 20.01 7.48
C ARG A 114 1.28 18.64 8.15
N TRP A 115 2.08 17.75 7.57
CA TRP A 115 2.15 16.34 8.00
C TRP A 115 2.50 16.20 9.48
N ARG A 116 3.44 17.02 9.98
CA ARG A 116 3.89 16.94 11.37
C ARG A 116 2.77 17.30 12.35
N ASP A 117 2.02 18.35 12.06
CA ASP A 117 0.90 18.75 12.91
C ASP A 117 -0.21 17.69 12.89
N ARG A 118 -0.49 17.11 11.71
CA ARG A 118 -1.44 15.99 11.59
C ARG A 118 -0.99 14.80 12.43
N PHE A 119 0.28 14.40 12.31
CA PHE A 119 0.82 13.26 13.03
C PHE A 119 0.70 13.44 14.55
N LEU A 120 0.95 14.66 15.04
CA LEU A 120 0.82 14.96 16.47
C LEU A 120 -0.63 14.84 16.96
N PHE A 121 -1.60 15.44 16.26
CA PHE A 121 -3.00 15.35 16.66
C PHE A 121 -3.60 13.95 16.44
N CYS A 122 -3.15 13.20 15.44
CA CYS A 122 -3.57 11.80 15.25
C CYS A 122 -2.97 10.85 16.28
N ALA A 123 -1.79 11.16 16.83
CA ALA A 123 -1.17 10.37 17.90
C ALA A 123 -1.81 10.65 19.27
N GLU A 124 -2.39 11.85 19.47
CA GLU A 124 -3.18 12.20 20.66
C GLU A 124 -4.58 11.55 20.65
N ALA A 125 -5.15 11.37 19.46
CA ALA A 125 -6.48 10.81 19.21
C ALA A 125 -6.56 9.31 19.47
#